data_AF-A0A1H5JCX1-F1
#
_entry.id   AF-A0A1H5JCX1-F1
#
_cell.length_a   1.000
_cell.length_b   1.000
_cell.length_c   1.000
_cell.angle_alpha   90.00
_cell.angle_beta   90.00
_cell.angle_gamma   90.00
#
_symmetry.space_group_name_H-M   'P 1'
#
loop_
_entity.id
_entity.type
_entity.pdbx_description
1 polymer ?
#
loop_
_entity_poly.entity_id
_entity_poly.type
_entity_poly.pdbx_seq_one_letter_code
_entity_poly.pdbx_strand_id
1 'polypeptide(L)'
;MANAIISIHRMKKKWEITEKVIGAFQIFFGILILVLEIWSIKLSFNIGLKHYNYSWENISIFKVFKNYHYQILIPLLTIFAGVTLMLKKRIGWLFGVVTSVLHVMSMILFSVTNATVENKYLNFIYVFISTLFILITVLLMNKHIRSKYNLTKQTWVIIGLLLILLFLDKLFIK
;
A
#
# COMPACT_ATOMS: atom_id res chain seq x y z
N MET A 1 5.69 -34.66 -26.36
CA MET A 1 5.96 -33.21 -26.52
C MET A 1 4.72 -32.34 -26.36
N ALA A 2 3.58 -32.64 -27.02
CA ALA A 2 2.36 -31.83 -26.96
C ALA A 2 1.81 -31.60 -25.52
N ASN A 3 1.81 -32.64 -24.67
CA ASN A 3 1.33 -32.53 -23.28
C ASN A 3 2.13 -31.53 -22.43
N ALA A 4 3.44 -31.39 -22.69
CA ALA A 4 4.30 -30.43 -21.98
C ALA A 4 4.02 -28.98 -22.41
N ILE A 5 3.69 -28.76 -23.70
CA ILE A 5 3.35 -27.43 -24.21
C ILE A 5 2.01 -26.96 -23.63
N ILE A 6 1.02 -27.86 -23.58
CA ILE A 6 -0.32 -27.60 -23.01
C ILE A 6 -0.23 -27.26 -21.52
N SER A 7 0.62 -27.98 -20.77
CA SER A 7 0.79 -27.72 -19.33
C SER A 7 1.44 -26.35 -19.05
N ILE A 8 2.47 -25.97 -19.82
CA ILE A 8 3.13 -24.66 -19.72
C ILE A 8 2.15 -23.53 -20.03
N HIS A 9 1.34 -23.67 -21.08
CA HIS A 9 0.34 -22.67 -21.45
C HIS A 9 -0.72 -22.48 -20.36
N ARG A 10 -1.23 -23.58 -19.80
CA ARG A 10 -2.20 -23.55 -18.68
C ARG A 10 -1.61 -22.89 -17.44
N MET A 11 -0.33 -23.13 -17.13
CA MET A 11 0.35 -22.48 -16.00
C MET A 11 0.50 -20.97 -16.20
N LYS A 12 0.89 -20.51 -17.39
CA LYS A 12 0.99 -19.07 -17.69
C LYS A 12 -0.35 -18.36 -17.48
N LYS A 13 -1.46 -18.95 -17.96
CA LYS A 13 -2.81 -18.38 -17.80
C LYS A 13 -3.23 -18.24 -16.33
N LYS A 14 -2.87 -19.21 -15.47
CA LYS A 14 -3.18 -19.14 -14.02
C LYS A 14 -2.50 -17.94 -13.36
N TRP A 15 -1.22 -17.70 -13.64
CA TRP A 15 -0.48 -16.58 -13.06
C TRP A 15 -0.98 -15.22 -13.53
N GLU A 16 -1.44 -15.11 -14.78
CA GLU A 16 -2.08 -13.89 -15.25
C GLU A 16 -3.37 -13.57 -14.51
N ILE A 17 -4.16 -14.59 -14.16
CA ILE A 17 -5.36 -14.42 -13.34
C ILE A 17 -4.95 -13.97 -11.92
N THR A 18 -3.93 -14.60 -11.34
CA THR A 18 -3.41 -14.23 -10.02
C THR A 18 -2.97 -12.76 -9.98
N GLU A 19 -2.24 -12.27 -10.98
CA GLU A 19 -1.85 -10.85 -11.07
C GLU A 19 -3.05 -9.91 -11.12
N LYS A 20 -4.08 -10.25 -11.91
CA LYS A 20 -5.31 -9.46 -11.98
C LYS A 20 -6.06 -9.43 -10.65
N VAL A 21 -6.12 -10.57 -9.96
CA VAL A 21 -6.73 -10.69 -8.63
C VAL A 21 -5.96 -9.84 -7.62
N ILE A 22 -4.62 -9.92 -7.60
CA ILE A 22 -3.78 -9.07 -6.74
C ILE A 22 -4.01 -7.58 -7.06
N GLY A 23 -4.05 -7.21 -8.33
CA GLY A 23 -4.29 -5.84 -8.75
C GLY A 23 -5.67 -5.32 -8.32
N ALA A 24 -6.71 -6.15 -8.44
CA ALA A 24 -8.05 -5.83 -7.97
C ALA A 24 -8.09 -5.64 -6.44
N PHE A 25 -7.39 -6.51 -5.67
CA PHE A 25 -7.26 -6.34 -4.22
C PHE A 25 -6.53 -5.03 -3.87
N GLN A 26 -5.45 -4.70 -4.57
CA GLN A 26 -4.72 -3.44 -4.35
C GLN A 26 -5.59 -2.21 -4.64
N ILE A 27 -6.39 -2.23 -5.70
CA ILE A 27 -7.34 -1.15 -5.99
C ILE A 27 -8.39 -1.05 -4.89
N PHE A 28 -9.01 -2.17 -4.52
CA PHE A 28 -10.06 -2.20 -3.51
C PHE A 28 -9.56 -1.70 -2.15
N PHE A 29 -8.45 -2.25 -1.66
CA PHE A 29 -7.87 -1.83 -0.38
C PHE A 29 -7.28 -0.42 -0.45
N GLY A 30 -6.69 -0.02 -1.58
CA GLY A 30 -6.21 1.34 -1.77
C GLY A 30 -7.33 2.38 -1.67
N ILE A 31 -8.50 2.12 -2.28
CA ILE A 31 -9.68 2.98 -2.15
C ILE A 31 -10.20 2.98 -0.71
N LEU A 32 -10.33 1.80 -0.10
CA LEU A 32 -10.82 1.68 1.28
C LEU A 32 -9.95 2.47 2.26
N ILE A 33 -8.63 2.29 2.20
CA ILE A 33 -7.67 3.00 3.06
C ILE A 33 -7.72 4.50 2.78
N LEU A 34 -7.78 4.92 1.52
CA LEU A 34 -7.87 6.34 1.17
C LEU A 34 -9.12 7.00 1.79
N VAL A 35 -10.28 6.33 1.73
CA VAL A 35 -11.52 6.83 2.33
C VAL A 35 -11.39 6.93 3.86
N LEU A 36 -10.83 5.90 4.50
CA LEU A 36 -10.61 5.88 5.95
C LEU A 36 -9.65 6.99 6.39
N GLU A 37 -8.57 7.23 5.64
CA GLU A 37 -7.60 8.28 5.93
C GLU A 37 -8.21 9.67 5.76
N ILE A 38 -8.94 9.93 4.66
CA ILE A 38 -9.65 11.20 4.47
C ILE A 38 -10.65 11.44 5.61
N TRP A 39 -11.38 10.40 6.03
CA TRP A 39 -12.31 10.52 7.14
C TRP A 39 -11.60 10.81 8.47
N SER A 40 -10.50 10.10 8.76
CA SER A 40 -9.66 10.29 9.95
C SER A 40 -9.10 11.72 10.03
N ILE A 41 -8.59 12.22 8.90
CA ILE A 41 -8.10 13.61 8.76
C ILE A 41 -9.22 14.59 9.06
N LYS A 42 -10.39 14.43 8.43
CA LYS A 42 -11.56 15.30 8.63
C LYS A 42 -12.02 15.29 10.10
N LEU A 43 -12.05 14.13 10.74
CA LEU A 43 -12.41 14.01 12.15
C LEU A 43 -11.41 14.74 13.05
N SER A 44 -10.12 14.57 12.80
CA SER A 44 -9.05 15.23 13.55
C SER A 44 -9.16 16.75 13.46
N PHE A 45 -9.41 17.29 12.26
CA PHE A 45 -9.65 18.72 12.07
C PHE A 45 -10.91 19.20 12.78
N ASN A 46 -12.03 18.49 12.66
CA ASN A 46 -13.27 18.89 13.32
C ASN A 46 -13.13 18.95 14.84
N ILE A 47 -12.41 18.00 15.45
CA ILE A 47 -12.15 18.00 16.89
C ILE A 47 -11.26 19.18 17.27
N GLY A 48 -10.14 19.38 16.55
CA GLY A 48 -9.21 20.48 16.83
C GLY A 48 -9.84 21.87 16.65
N LEU A 49 -10.52 22.10 15.53
CA LEU A 49 -11.20 23.37 15.24
C LEU A 49 -12.26 23.69 16.29
N LYS A 50 -13.07 22.71 16.69
CA LYS A 50 -14.09 22.88 17.74
C LYS A 50 -13.47 23.18 19.10
N HIS A 51 -12.33 22.57 19.43
CA HIS A 51 -11.67 22.79 20.71
C HIS A 51 -11.04 24.20 20.81
N TYR A 52 -10.54 24.73 19.70
CA TYR A 52 -9.85 26.03 19.66
C TYR A 52 -10.69 27.18 19.08
N ASN A 53 -11.99 26.98 18.82
CA ASN A 53 -12.89 27.95 18.17
C ASN A 53 -12.33 28.52 16.85
N TYR A 54 -11.61 27.71 16.07
CA TYR A 54 -11.12 28.10 14.75
C TYR A 54 -12.08 27.65 13.64
N SER A 55 -12.07 28.35 12.51
CA SER A 55 -12.75 27.93 11.27
C SER A 55 -11.77 27.31 10.27
N TRP A 56 -12.29 26.64 9.24
CA TRP A 56 -11.48 26.08 8.15
C TRP A 56 -10.64 27.14 7.40
N GLU A 57 -11.11 28.38 7.37
CA GLU A 57 -10.42 29.52 6.74
C GLU A 57 -9.08 29.83 7.41
N ASN A 58 -8.95 29.47 8.70
CA ASN A 58 -7.72 29.68 9.47
C ASN A 58 -6.68 28.57 9.25
N ILE A 59 -7.04 27.50 8.55
CA ILE A 59 -6.13 26.37 8.29
C ILE A 59 -5.34 26.61 7.01
N SER A 60 -4.02 26.66 7.15
CA SER A 60 -3.12 26.65 5.98
C SER A 60 -3.16 25.29 5.28
N ILE A 61 -3.68 25.26 4.05
CA ILE A 61 -3.70 24.06 3.17
C ILE A 61 -2.30 23.45 3.03
N PHE A 62 -1.27 24.28 2.97
CA PHE A 62 0.12 23.81 2.90
C PHE A 62 0.52 22.99 4.15
N LYS A 63 0.10 23.40 5.35
CA LYS A 63 0.34 22.62 6.58
C LYS A 63 -0.44 21.31 6.58
N VAL A 64 -1.68 21.31 6.09
CA VAL A 64 -2.47 20.08 5.92
C VAL A 64 -1.74 19.12 5.00
N PHE A 65 -1.32 19.58 3.82
CA PHE A 65 -0.61 18.75 2.88
C PHE A 65 0.70 18.22 3.50
N LYS A 66 1.53 19.08 4.11
CA LYS A 66 2.80 18.69 4.73
C LYS A 66 2.66 17.61 5.81
N ASN A 67 1.54 17.59 6.54
CA ASN A 67 1.35 16.65 7.65
C ASN A 67 0.58 15.39 7.22
N TYR A 68 -0.19 15.47 6.13
CA TYR A 68 -1.09 14.40 5.72
C TYR A 68 -0.83 13.83 4.31
N HIS A 69 0.19 14.34 3.58
CA HIS A 69 0.49 13.87 2.23
C HIS A 69 0.80 12.38 2.21
N TYR A 70 1.50 11.85 3.20
CA TYR A 70 1.83 10.42 3.26
C TYR A 70 0.57 9.55 3.33
N GLN A 71 -0.38 9.88 4.22
CA GLN A 71 -1.65 9.14 4.35
C GLN A 71 -2.46 9.13 3.05
N ILE A 72 -2.30 10.14 2.19
CA ILE A 72 -3.01 10.25 0.92
C ILE A 72 -2.23 9.59 -0.23
N LEU A 73 -0.92 9.82 -0.31
CA LEU A 73 -0.07 9.36 -1.41
C LEU A 73 0.10 7.84 -1.43
N ILE A 74 0.25 7.18 -0.28
CA ILE A 74 0.48 5.73 -0.24
C ILE A 74 -0.75 4.94 -0.76
N PRO A 75 -2.00 5.23 -0.34
CA PRO A 75 -3.17 4.60 -0.93
C PRO A 75 -3.33 4.90 -2.42
N LEU A 76 -3.06 6.14 -2.87
CA LEU A 76 -3.08 6.48 -4.30
C LEU A 76 -2.05 5.68 -5.11
N LEU A 77 -0.83 5.53 -4.60
CA LEU A 77 0.20 4.67 -5.19
C LEU A 77 -0.22 3.20 -5.21
N THR A 78 -0.98 2.75 -4.21
CA THR A 78 -1.51 1.38 -4.14
C THR A 78 -2.55 1.14 -5.23
N ILE A 79 -3.45 2.11 -5.44
CA ILE A 79 -4.44 2.08 -6.54
C ILE A 79 -3.71 2.08 -7.89
N PHE A 80 -2.74 2.98 -8.06
CA PHE A 80 -1.93 3.06 -9.28
C PHE A 80 -1.17 1.75 -9.55
N ALA A 81 -0.60 1.14 -8.51
CA ALA A 81 0.05 -0.16 -8.60
C ALA A 81 -0.93 -1.24 -9.08
N GLY A 82 -2.12 -1.32 -8.49
CA GLY A 82 -3.14 -2.29 -8.87
C GLY A 82 -3.61 -2.13 -10.32
N VAL A 83 -3.89 -0.90 -10.76
CA VAL A 83 -4.28 -0.59 -12.14
C VAL A 83 -3.17 -1.00 -13.12
N THR A 84 -1.93 -0.57 -12.87
CA THR A 84 -0.81 -0.87 -13.76
C THR A 84 -0.41 -2.36 -13.74
N LEU A 85 -0.64 -3.06 -12.63
CA LEU A 85 -0.46 -4.52 -12.52
C LEU A 85 -1.48 -5.26 -13.38
N MET A 86 -2.76 -4.85 -13.38
CA MET A 86 -3.79 -5.40 -14.27
C MET A 86 -3.47 -5.17 -15.76
N LEU A 87 -2.80 -4.06 -16.08
CA LEU A 87 -2.27 -3.76 -17.42
C LEU A 87 -0.96 -4.51 -17.74
N LYS A 88 -0.54 -5.44 -16.88
CA LYS A 88 0.70 -6.25 -17.01
C LYS A 88 1.96 -5.39 -17.14
N LYS A 89 1.99 -4.19 -16.58
CA LYS A 89 3.16 -3.29 -16.63
C LYS A 89 4.11 -3.59 -15.47
N ARG A 90 5.42 -3.58 -15.74
CA ARG A 90 6.48 -3.78 -14.73
C ARG A 90 6.38 -2.80 -13.56
N ILE A 91 5.96 -1.57 -13.84
CA ILE A 91 5.80 -0.53 -12.82
C ILE A 91 4.72 -0.88 -11.79
N GLY A 92 3.68 -1.63 -12.18
CA GLY A 92 2.64 -2.09 -11.26
C GLY A 92 3.12 -3.17 -10.32
N TRP A 93 3.97 -4.08 -10.80
CA TRP A 93 4.67 -5.02 -9.92
C TRP A 93 5.59 -4.30 -8.93
N LEU A 94 6.40 -3.34 -9.42
CA LEU A 94 7.34 -2.60 -8.59
C LEU A 94 6.63 -1.80 -7.49
N PHE A 95 5.66 -0.96 -7.84
CA PHE A 95 4.90 -0.22 -6.85
C PHE A 95 4.03 -1.12 -5.99
N GLY A 96 3.56 -2.24 -6.54
CA GLY A 96 2.76 -3.20 -5.79
C GLY A 96 3.52 -3.78 -4.61
N VAL A 97 4.80 -4.11 -4.81
CA VAL A 97 5.72 -4.56 -3.76
C VAL A 97 6.06 -3.45 -2.78
N VAL A 98 6.40 -2.26 -3.27
CA VAL A 98 6.77 -1.13 -2.42
C VAL A 98 5.61 -0.74 -1.51
N THR A 99 4.42 -0.55 -2.07
CA THR A 99 3.24 -0.12 -1.31
C THR A 99 2.76 -1.19 -0.34
N SER A 100 2.79 -2.48 -0.71
CA SER A 100 2.40 -3.56 0.21
C SER A 100 3.33 -3.64 1.43
N VAL A 101 4.64 -3.48 1.23
CA VAL A 101 5.60 -3.43 2.35
C VAL A 101 5.41 -2.19 3.20
N LEU A 102 5.20 -1.01 2.59
CA LEU A 102 4.97 0.23 3.34
C LEU A 102 3.69 0.20 4.18
N HIS A 103 2.61 -0.42 3.67
CA HIS A 103 1.40 -0.64 4.47
C HIS A 103 1.70 -1.50 5.70
N VAL A 104 2.42 -2.62 5.54
CA VAL A 104 2.81 -3.47 6.67
C VAL A 104 3.65 -2.70 7.68
N MET A 105 4.65 -1.96 7.23
CA MET A 105 5.50 -1.13 8.10
C MET A 105 4.70 -0.05 8.84
N SER A 106 3.77 0.61 8.15
CA SER A 106 2.90 1.65 8.74
C SER A 106 2.00 1.08 9.84
N MET A 107 1.41 -0.10 9.61
CA MET A 107 0.55 -0.75 10.59
C MET A 107 1.33 -1.28 11.80
N ILE A 108 2.55 -1.79 11.60
CA ILE A 108 3.45 -2.17 12.70
C ILE A 108 3.81 -0.94 13.53
N LEU A 109 4.22 0.15 12.88
CA LEU A 109 4.55 1.39 13.56
C LEU A 109 3.35 1.91 14.36
N PHE A 110 2.16 1.92 13.77
CA PHE A 110 0.92 2.29 14.46
C PHE A 110 0.64 1.41 15.67
N SER A 111 0.81 0.09 15.53
CA SER A 111 0.59 -0.87 16.64
C SER A 111 1.58 -0.65 17.78
N VAL A 112 2.84 -0.34 17.47
CA VAL A 112 3.87 -0.06 18.47
C VAL A 112 3.62 1.27 19.18
N THR A 113 3.26 2.33 18.45
CA THR A 113 3.02 3.66 19.04
C THR A 113 1.73 3.73 19.84
N ASN A 114 0.73 2.91 19.50
CA ASN A 114 -0.58 2.86 20.16
C ASN A 114 -0.79 1.60 20.99
N ALA A 115 0.28 0.89 21.36
CA ALA A 115 0.20 -0.36 22.13
C ALA A 115 -0.52 -0.20 23.48
N THR A 116 -0.65 1.03 23.99
CA THR A 116 -1.35 1.38 25.23
C THR A 116 -2.86 1.58 25.06
N VAL A 117 -3.37 1.65 23.83
CA VAL A 117 -4.80 1.84 23.57
C VAL A 117 -5.51 0.49 23.70
N GLU A 118 -6.40 0.36 24.68
CA GLU A 118 -7.13 -0.89 25.03
C GLU A 118 -8.10 -1.41 23.95
N ASN A 119 -8.12 -0.83 22.75
CA ASN A 119 -9.05 -1.22 21.70
C ASN A 119 -8.58 -2.48 20.95
N LYS A 120 -8.81 -3.65 21.56
CA LYS A 120 -8.49 -4.98 21.01
C LYS A 120 -9.05 -5.18 19.60
N TYR A 121 -10.22 -4.61 19.28
CA TYR A 121 -10.86 -4.76 17.97
C TYR A 121 -10.08 -4.03 16.86
N LEU A 122 -9.63 -2.80 17.11
CA LEU A 122 -8.82 -2.06 16.15
C LEU A 122 -7.49 -2.78 15.87
N ASN A 123 -6.83 -3.26 16.93
CA ASN A 123 -5.58 -4.01 16.79
C ASN A 123 -5.77 -5.27 15.93
N PHE A 124 -6.87 -6.02 16.13
CA PHE A 124 -7.19 -7.18 15.29
C PHE A 124 -7.36 -6.81 13.82
N ILE A 125 -8.08 -5.72 13.51
CA ILE A 125 -8.28 -5.25 12.14
C ILE A 125 -6.93 -4.90 11.49
N TYR A 126 -6.06 -4.19 12.20
CA TYR A 126 -4.74 -3.82 11.67
C TYR A 126 -3.84 -5.03 11.41
N VAL A 127 -3.83 -6.01 12.32
CA VAL A 127 -3.11 -7.27 12.11
C VAL A 127 -3.65 -8.01 10.88
N PHE A 128 -4.99 -8.13 10.77
CA PHE A 128 -5.62 -8.79 9.64
C PHE A 128 -5.27 -8.13 8.29
N ILE A 129 -5.38 -6.80 8.19
CA ILE A 129 -5.02 -6.05 6.98
C ILE A 129 -3.52 -6.22 6.67
N SER A 130 -2.65 -6.16 7.69
CA SER A 130 -1.21 -6.37 7.52
C SER A 130 -0.90 -7.77 6.97
N THR A 131 -1.56 -8.80 7.48
CA THR A 131 -1.40 -10.17 6.97
C THR A 131 -1.80 -10.28 5.49
N LEU A 132 -2.87 -9.58 5.06
CA LEU A 132 -3.26 -9.55 3.65
C LEU A 132 -2.18 -8.89 2.77
N PHE A 133 -1.59 -7.78 3.20
CA PHE A 133 -0.50 -7.13 2.44
C PHE A 133 0.80 -7.95 2.45
N ILE A 134 1.10 -8.68 3.52
CA ILE A 134 2.20 -9.66 3.55
C ILE A 134 1.94 -10.74 2.49
N LEU A 135 0.73 -11.30 2.45
CA LEU A 135 0.36 -12.31 1.46
C LEU A 135 0.50 -11.78 0.03
N ILE A 136 0.03 -10.56 -0.25
CA ILE A 136 0.22 -9.89 -1.55
C ILE A 136 1.71 -9.78 -1.90
N THR A 137 2.54 -9.36 -0.94
CA THR A 137 3.99 -9.24 -1.12
C THR A 137 4.60 -10.59 -1.49
N VAL A 138 4.30 -11.64 -0.73
CA VAL A 138 4.80 -13.00 -0.98
C VAL A 138 4.36 -13.51 -2.36
N LEU A 139 3.12 -13.28 -2.75
CA LEU A 139 2.61 -13.67 -4.07
C LEU A 139 3.35 -12.92 -5.19
N LEU A 140 3.54 -11.60 -5.06
CA LEU A 140 4.31 -10.80 -6.03
C LEU A 140 5.78 -11.22 -6.10
N MET A 141 6.35 -11.71 -4.99
CA MET A 141 7.71 -12.26 -4.92
C MET A 141 7.84 -13.67 -5.51
N ASN A 142 6.75 -14.33 -5.89
CA ASN A 142 6.82 -15.66 -6.48
C ASN A 142 7.70 -15.65 -7.75
N LYS A 143 8.55 -16.68 -7.89
CA LYS A 143 9.47 -16.83 -9.04
C LYS A 143 8.76 -16.67 -10.39
N HIS A 144 7.52 -17.16 -10.52
CA HIS A 144 6.77 -17.09 -11.77
C HIS A 144 6.34 -15.67 -12.16
N ILE A 145 5.94 -14.83 -11.20
CA ILE A 145 5.59 -13.43 -11.45
C ILE A 145 6.87 -12.62 -11.69
N ARG A 146 7.91 -12.86 -10.86
CA ARG A 146 9.21 -12.20 -11.00
C ARG A 146 9.88 -12.43 -12.36
N SER A 147 9.86 -13.66 -12.87
CA SER A 147 10.49 -13.97 -14.16
C SER A 147 9.80 -13.28 -15.33
N LYS A 148 8.49 -13.03 -15.25
CA LYS A 148 7.74 -12.32 -16.30
C LYS A 148 8.21 -10.87 -16.50
N TYR A 149 8.64 -10.20 -15.43
CA TYR A 149 9.04 -8.79 -15.47
C TYR A 149 10.54 -8.57 -15.67
N ASN A 150 11.33 -9.64 -15.90
CA ASN A 150 12.78 -9.58 -16.13
C ASN A 150 13.51 -8.69 -15.12
N LEU A 151 13.33 -8.99 -13.83
CA LEU A 151 13.87 -8.18 -12.75
C LEU A 151 15.40 -8.23 -12.72
N THR A 152 16.03 -7.07 -12.85
CA THR A 152 17.47 -6.89 -12.70
C THR A 152 17.85 -6.53 -11.26
N LYS A 153 19.14 -6.66 -10.88
CA LYS A 153 19.66 -6.18 -9.58
C LYS A 153 19.30 -4.71 -9.31
N GLN A 154 19.33 -3.87 -10.35
CA GLN A 154 18.93 -2.47 -10.27
C GLN A 154 17.48 -2.28 -9.81
N THR A 155 16.56 -3.20 -10.16
CA THR A 155 15.16 -3.12 -9.71
C THR A 155 15.05 -3.25 -8.20
N TRP A 156 15.84 -4.15 -7.61
CA TRP A 156 15.87 -4.33 -6.15
C TRP A 156 16.47 -3.14 -5.44
N VAL A 157 17.50 -2.52 -6.03
CA VAL A 157 18.06 -1.26 -5.53
C VAL A 157 16.99 -0.16 -5.56
N ILE A 158 16.22 -0.03 -6.64
CA ILE A 158 15.12 0.95 -6.73
C ILE A 158 14.05 0.68 -5.67
N ILE A 159 13.63 -0.59 -5.47
CA ILE A 159 12.68 -0.94 -4.41
C ILE A 159 13.23 -0.55 -3.04
N GLY A 160 14.48 -0.90 -2.73
CA GLY A 160 15.12 -0.56 -1.47
C GLY A 160 15.20 0.95 -1.24
N LEU A 161 15.59 1.71 -2.26
CA LEU A 161 15.65 3.18 -2.19
C LEU A 161 14.26 3.80 -1.99
N LEU A 162 13.23 3.33 -2.70
CA LEU A 162 11.87 3.81 -2.53
C LEU A 162 11.33 3.50 -1.12
N LEU A 163 11.60 2.30 -0.61
CA LEU A 163 11.21 1.93 0.75
C LEU A 163 11.89 2.83 1.78
N ILE A 164 13.21 3.03 1.69
CA ILE A 164 13.96 3.90 2.61
C ILE A 164 13.45 5.34 2.53
N LEU A 165 13.31 5.89 1.32
CA LEU A 165 12.89 7.28 1.13
C LEU A 165 11.48 7.52 1.69
N LEU A 166 10.51 6.67 1.34
CA LEU A 166 9.13 6.82 1.80
C LEU A 166 9.00 6.52 3.30
N PHE A 167 9.78 5.59 3.83
CA PHE A 167 9.78 5.31 5.27
C PHE A 167 10.40 6.47 6.08
N LEU A 168 11.51 7.04 5.61
CA LEU A 168 12.10 8.22 6.24
C LEU A 168 11.14 9.40 6.20
N ASP A 169 10.47 9.66 5.06
CA ASP A 169 9.45 10.70 4.95
C ASP A 169 8.38 10.53 6.04
N LYS A 170 7.88 9.31 6.25
CA LYS A 170 6.93 9.01 7.34
C LYS A 170 7.48 9.32 8.73
N LEU A 171 8.76 9.08 8.99
CA LEU A 171 9.38 9.35 10.30
C LEU A 171 9.59 10.85 10.56
N PHE A 172 9.76 11.66 9.52
CA PHE A 172 9.92 13.11 9.65
C PHE A 172 8.60 13.88 9.72
N ILE A 173 7.49 13.26 9.29
CA ILE A 173 6.15 13.79 9.49
C ILE A 173 5.76 13.60 10.97
N LYS A 174 5.56 14.71 11.67
CA LYS A 174 5.10 14.76 13.07
C LYS A 174 3.59 15.00 13.14
#